data_AF-A0A1J8R9M4-F1
#
_entry.id   AF-A0A1J8R9M4-F1
#
_cell.length_a   1.000
_cell.length_b   1.000
_cell.length_c   1.000
_cell.angle_alpha   90.00
_cell.angle_beta   90.00
_cell.angle_gamma   90.00
#
_symmetry.space_group_name_H-M   'P 1'
#
loop_
_entity.id
_entity.type
_entity.pdbx_description
1 polymer ?
#
loop_
_entity_poly.entity_id
_entity_poly.type
_entity_poly.pdbx_seq_one_letter_code
_entity_poly.pdbx_strand_id
1 'polypeptide(L)'
;MMLPAKAYVFISLNAVRALSIIALLLVFSSSILVMVDDVEAVNVFVSGGSNSNSTSNYDYINNSTIPNQPAGVFWAVLNRLLIIAQTVVLILSELGWPATFFDHYFPVLGSDFGVGALGLMQCLIGASVLSHFVKVFPLVSAFFLFSIGCLNILIGLVFRERVKTTRSILSFRDRVEDVLPPLDRNIETPISKYMMNRDVEKGPSIKEPEVAHTS
;
A
#
# COMPACT_ATOMS: atom_id res chain seq x y z
N MET A 1 22.80 -2.42 24.03
CA MET A 1 22.56 -3.41 22.95
C MET A 1 22.33 -2.64 21.66
N MET A 2 23.26 -2.71 20.71
CA MET A 2 23.09 -2.11 19.39
C MET A 2 22.44 -3.16 18.49
N LEU A 3 21.27 -2.86 17.93
CA LEU A 3 20.66 -3.74 16.93
C LEU A 3 21.59 -3.83 15.71
N PRO A 4 21.63 -4.96 14.99
CA PRO A 4 22.44 -5.09 13.79
C PRO A 4 22.04 -4.02 12.77
N ALA A 5 23.00 -3.40 12.05
CA ALA A 5 22.76 -2.29 11.12
C ALA A 5 21.64 -2.58 10.09
N LYS A 6 21.49 -3.85 9.68
CA LYS A 6 20.41 -4.31 8.79
C LYS A 6 19.01 -4.18 9.41
N ALA A 7 18.86 -4.35 10.73
CA ALA A 7 17.59 -4.16 11.43
C ALA A 7 17.16 -2.68 11.46
N TYR A 8 18.12 -1.75 11.61
CA TYR A 8 17.84 -0.31 11.53
C TYR A 8 17.39 0.13 10.14
N VAL A 9 17.95 -0.45 9.08
CA VAL A 9 17.48 -0.21 7.69
C VAL A 9 16.08 -0.78 7.49
N PHE A 10 15.78 -1.97 8.01
CA PHE A 10 14.45 -2.56 7.90
C PHE A 10 13.37 -1.73 8.62
N ILE A 11 13.62 -1.31 9.86
CA ILE A 11 12.64 -0.53 10.64
C ILE A 11 12.41 0.86 10.03
N SER A 12 13.48 1.52 9.57
CA SER A 12 13.36 2.84 8.92
C SER A 12 12.62 2.77 7.60
N LEU A 13 12.88 1.74 6.77
CA LEU A 13 12.14 1.54 5.53
C LEU A 13 10.65 1.30 5.80
N ASN A 14 10.28 0.56 6.85
CA ASN A 14 8.86 0.36 7.17
C ASN A 14 8.21 1.61 7.77
N ALA A 15 8.95 2.40 8.56
CA ALA A 15 8.47 3.68 9.08
C ALA A 15 8.16 4.67 7.95
N VAL A 16 9.03 4.75 6.94
CA VAL A 16 8.81 5.60 5.77
C VAL A 16 7.55 5.18 4.99
N ARG A 17 7.30 3.87 4.86
CA ARG A 17 6.07 3.35 4.26
C ARG A 17 4.83 3.81 5.04
N ALA A 18 4.84 3.69 6.36
CA ALA A 18 3.75 4.13 7.20
C ALA A 18 3.51 5.65 7.07
N LEU A 19 4.57 6.46 7.10
CA LEU A 19 4.48 7.90 6.90
C LEU A 19 3.94 8.27 5.52
N SER A 20 4.31 7.52 4.49
CA SER A 20 3.83 7.70 3.12
C SER A 20 2.33 7.44 3.00
N ILE A 21 1.83 6.35 3.62
CA ILE A 21 0.40 6.05 3.67
C ILE A 21 -0.36 7.15 4.43
N ILE A 22 0.16 7.61 5.57
CA ILE A 22 -0.46 8.69 6.35
C ILE A 22 -0.51 9.99 5.53
N ALA A 23 0.57 10.33 4.83
CA ALA A 23 0.61 11.52 3.97
C ALA A 23 -0.43 11.43 2.84
N LEU A 24 -0.54 10.29 2.18
CA LEU A 24 -1.54 10.05 1.13
C LEU A 24 -2.98 10.15 1.67
N LEU A 25 -3.26 9.62 2.87
CA LEU A 25 -4.58 9.73 3.50
C LEU A 25 -4.93 11.18 3.86
N LEU A 26 -3.95 11.94 4.34
CA LEU A 26 -4.13 13.36 4.64
C LEU A 26 -4.45 14.16 3.37
N VAL A 27 -3.72 13.92 2.28
CA VAL A 27 -3.97 14.59 0.98
C VAL A 27 -5.29 14.14 0.36
N PHE A 28 -5.66 12.86 0.49
CA PHE A 28 -6.97 12.36 0.07
C PHE A 28 -8.10 13.09 0.79
N SER A 29 -8.04 13.16 2.13
CA SER A 29 -9.03 13.87 2.95
C SER A 29 -9.09 15.36 2.63
N SER A 30 -7.94 16.02 2.54
CA SER A 30 -7.88 17.45 2.24
C SER A 30 -8.37 17.78 0.83
N SER A 31 -8.13 16.91 -0.15
CA SER A 31 -8.62 17.07 -1.53
C SER A 31 -10.15 16.98 -1.62
N ILE A 32 -10.79 16.11 -0.82
CA ILE A 32 -12.25 16.04 -0.74
C ILE A 32 -12.82 17.34 -0.16
N LEU A 33 -12.24 17.87 0.92
CA LEU A 33 -12.70 19.12 1.51
C LEU A 33 -12.61 20.29 0.52
N VAL A 34 -11.49 20.40 -0.20
CA VAL A 34 -11.33 21.44 -1.23
C VAL A 34 -12.34 21.27 -2.36
N MET A 35 -12.63 20.03 -2.77
CA MET A 35 -13.65 19.76 -3.78
C MET A 35 -15.05 20.19 -3.31
N VAL A 36 -15.40 19.97 -2.04
CA VAL A 36 -16.68 20.42 -1.47
C VAL A 36 -16.74 21.95 -1.46
N ASP A 37 -15.68 22.61 -1.00
CA ASP A 37 -15.57 24.08 -1.01
C ASP A 37 -15.72 24.66 -2.43
N ASP A 38 -15.07 24.02 -3.41
CA ASP A 38 -15.13 24.40 -4.83
C ASP A 38 -16.56 24.26 -5.38
N VAL A 39 -17.28 23.18 -5.04
CA VAL A 39 -18.68 22.97 -5.47
C VAL A 39 -19.65 23.93 -4.78
N GLU A 40 -19.46 24.23 -3.49
CA GLU A 40 -20.27 25.22 -2.77
C GLU A 40 -20.11 26.62 -3.38
N ALA A 41 -18.88 27.01 -3.71
CA ALA A 41 -18.60 28.28 -4.38
C ALA A 41 -19.31 28.39 -5.75
N VAL A 42 -19.33 27.31 -6.53
CA VAL A 42 -20.08 27.25 -7.80
C VAL A 42 -21.58 27.35 -7.55
N ASN A 43 -22.11 26.64 -6.56
CA ASN A 43 -23.54 26.68 -6.25
C ASN A 43 -23.98 28.09 -5.85
N VAL A 44 -23.19 28.80 -5.03
CA VAL A 44 -23.45 30.20 -4.68
C VAL A 44 -23.36 31.13 -5.90
N PHE A 45 -22.37 30.94 -6.77
CA PHE A 45 -22.24 31.73 -8.01
C PHE A 45 -23.43 31.54 -8.96
N VAL A 46 -23.89 30.30 -9.14
CA VAL A 46 -25.03 29.97 -10.02
C VAL A 46 -26.36 30.42 -9.40
N SER A 47 -26.56 30.24 -8.09
CA SER A 47 -27.79 30.65 -7.39
C SER A 47 -27.87 32.15 -7.11
N GLY A 48 -26.73 32.84 -6.98
CA GLY A 48 -26.63 34.30 -6.93
C GLY A 48 -26.72 35.00 -8.29
N GLY A 49 -26.80 34.20 -9.37
CA GLY A 49 -26.81 34.62 -10.78
C GLY A 49 -28.04 35.41 -11.26
N SER A 50 -28.69 36.20 -10.40
CA SER A 50 -29.77 37.10 -10.83
C SER A 50 -29.79 38.48 -10.17
N ASN A 51 -28.81 38.87 -9.32
CA ASN A 51 -28.94 40.17 -8.65
C ASN A 51 -27.65 40.94 -8.31
N SER A 52 -26.55 40.76 -9.04
CA SER A 52 -25.39 41.66 -8.90
C SER A 52 -24.99 42.25 -10.23
N ASN A 53 -25.63 43.38 -10.51
CA ASN A 53 -25.30 44.37 -11.53
C ASN A 53 -24.00 45.09 -11.15
N SER A 54 -22.92 44.35 -10.88
CA SER A 54 -21.59 44.89 -10.57
C SER A 54 -20.61 44.43 -11.65
N THR A 55 -20.32 45.37 -12.53
CA THR A 55 -19.28 45.41 -13.54
C THR A 55 -17.87 45.18 -12.96
N SER A 56 -17.54 43.94 -12.64
CA SER A 56 -16.14 43.55 -12.43
C SER A 56 -15.87 42.21 -13.12
N ASN A 57 -15.23 42.31 -14.29
CA ASN A 57 -14.66 41.19 -15.03
C ASN A 57 -13.61 40.47 -14.15
N TYR A 58 -14.04 39.48 -13.37
CA TYR A 58 -13.13 38.57 -12.69
C TYR A 58 -12.99 37.28 -13.53
N ASP A 59 -11.74 36.88 -13.81
CA ASP A 59 -11.41 35.64 -14.52
C ASP A 59 -11.73 34.37 -13.68
N TYR A 60 -11.91 34.53 -12.37
CA TYR A 60 -12.19 33.46 -11.39
C TYR A 60 -13.39 33.82 -10.51
N ILE A 61 -14.11 32.80 -10.03
CA ILE A 61 -15.16 32.97 -9.02
C ILE A 61 -14.52 33.44 -7.71
N ASN A 62 -15.13 34.43 -7.04
CA ASN A 62 -14.58 35.06 -5.83
C ASN A 62 -14.31 33.99 -4.73
N ASN A 63 -13.08 33.97 -4.20
CA ASN A 63 -12.57 32.97 -3.24
C ASN A 63 -12.51 31.52 -3.73
N SER A 64 -12.46 31.29 -5.05
CA SER A 64 -12.35 29.95 -5.64
C SER A 64 -11.24 29.86 -6.69
N THR A 65 -10.72 28.64 -6.91
CA THR A 65 -9.72 28.37 -7.96
C THR A 65 -10.37 28.12 -9.32
N ILE A 66 -11.69 28.34 -9.42
CA ILE A 66 -12.49 27.98 -10.58
C ILE A 66 -12.54 29.14 -11.58
N PRO A 67 -12.06 28.92 -12.82
CA PRO A 67 -12.19 29.92 -13.87
C PRO A 67 -13.67 30.15 -14.21
N ASN A 68 -14.06 31.41 -14.41
CA ASN A 68 -15.41 31.83 -14.79
C ASN A 68 -15.73 31.56 -16.29
N GLN A 69 -14.94 30.71 -16.94
CA GLN A 69 -15.18 30.27 -18.31
C GLN A 69 -16.15 29.07 -18.30
N PRO A 70 -17.00 28.90 -19.34
CA PRO A 70 -18.02 27.85 -19.38
C PRO A 70 -17.48 26.41 -19.20
N ALA A 71 -16.20 26.17 -19.48
CA ALA A 71 -15.54 24.88 -19.24
C ALA A 71 -14.59 24.86 -18.02
N GLY A 72 -14.33 26.01 -17.37
CA GLY A 72 -13.36 26.13 -16.28
C GLY A 72 -13.77 25.34 -15.03
N VAL A 73 -15.05 25.36 -14.69
CA VAL A 73 -15.64 24.59 -13.58
C VAL A 73 -15.41 23.09 -13.77
N PHE A 74 -15.69 22.58 -14.97
CA PHE A 74 -15.50 21.17 -15.29
C PHE A 74 -14.02 20.75 -15.14
N TRP A 75 -13.11 21.55 -15.70
CA TRP A 75 -11.67 21.26 -15.62
C TRP A 75 -11.12 21.32 -14.19
N ALA A 76 -11.60 22.24 -13.36
CA ALA A 76 -11.21 22.32 -11.96
C ALA A 76 -11.64 21.07 -11.17
N VAL A 77 -12.89 20.65 -11.34
CA VAL A 77 -13.42 19.43 -10.68
C VAL A 77 -12.74 18.18 -11.19
N LEU A 78 -12.51 18.08 -12.52
CA LEU A 78 -11.81 16.94 -13.12
C LEU A 78 -10.39 16.81 -12.56
N ASN A 79 -9.65 17.92 -12.43
CA ASN A 79 -8.30 17.91 -11.86
C ASN A 79 -8.31 17.40 -10.40
N ARG A 80 -9.26 17.86 -9.57
CA ARG A 80 -9.43 17.37 -8.20
C ARG A 80 -9.75 15.87 -8.15
N LEU A 81 -10.63 15.41 -9.03
CA LEU A 81 -11.01 13.99 -9.12
C LEU A 81 -9.84 13.12 -9.57
N LEU A 82 -9.00 13.60 -10.50
CA LEU A 82 -7.78 12.91 -10.93
C LEU A 82 -6.74 12.84 -9.81
N ILE A 83 -6.55 13.91 -9.02
CA ILE A 83 -5.64 13.89 -7.86
C ILE A 83 -6.13 12.84 -6.83
N ILE A 84 -7.43 12.84 -6.52
CA ILE A 84 -8.02 11.85 -5.61
C ILE A 84 -7.81 10.43 -6.15
N ALA A 85 -8.11 10.16 -7.42
CA ALA A 85 -7.90 8.85 -8.03
C ALA A 85 -6.43 8.41 -7.97
N GLN A 86 -5.48 9.32 -8.26
CA GLN A 86 -4.04 9.04 -8.15
C GLN A 86 -3.64 8.70 -6.70
N THR A 87 -4.13 9.43 -5.70
CA THR A 87 -3.82 9.11 -4.29
C THR A 87 -4.32 7.71 -3.89
N VAL A 88 -5.49 7.29 -4.37
CA VAL A 88 -6.02 5.93 -4.12
C VAL A 88 -5.13 4.87 -4.77
N VAL A 89 -4.73 5.06 -6.03
CA VAL A 89 -3.83 4.13 -6.73
C VAL A 89 -2.47 4.03 -6.01
N LEU A 90 -1.94 5.15 -5.50
CA LEU A 90 -0.70 5.16 -4.71
C LEU A 90 -0.84 4.48 -3.34
N ILE A 91 -2.01 4.60 -2.69
CA ILE A 91 -2.28 3.85 -1.45
C ILE A 91 -2.33 2.35 -1.74
N LEU A 92 -3.00 1.94 -2.81
CA LEU A 92 -3.07 0.53 -3.23
C LEU A 92 -1.68 -0.02 -3.59
N SER A 93 -0.84 0.77 -4.25
CA SER A 93 0.54 0.36 -4.56
C SER A 93 1.42 0.29 -3.31
N GLU A 94 1.23 1.18 -2.33
CA GLU A 94 1.87 1.09 -1.02
C GLU A 94 1.35 -0.08 -0.18
N LEU A 95 0.11 -0.54 -0.38
CA LEU A 95 -0.42 -1.75 0.27
C LEU A 95 0.07 -3.03 -0.42
N GLY A 96 0.44 -2.95 -1.71
CA GLY A 96 0.88 -4.11 -2.50
C GLY A 96 -0.28 -5.01 -2.93
N TRP A 97 -1.52 -4.51 -2.92
CA TRP A 97 -2.71 -5.26 -3.29
C TRP A 97 -3.51 -4.48 -4.35
N PRO A 98 -3.77 -5.04 -5.54
CA PRO A 98 -3.30 -6.31 -6.10
C PRO A 98 -1.95 -6.19 -6.83
N ALA A 99 -0.93 -6.94 -6.39
CA ALA A 99 0.42 -6.89 -6.97
C ALA A 99 0.45 -7.19 -8.48
N THR A 100 -0.28 -8.22 -8.93
CA THR A 100 -0.32 -8.65 -10.33
C THR A 100 -0.87 -7.58 -11.28
N PHE A 101 -1.78 -6.73 -10.80
CA PHE A 101 -2.31 -5.62 -11.60
C PHE A 101 -1.23 -4.56 -11.85
N PHE A 102 -0.46 -4.21 -10.82
CA PHE A 102 0.63 -3.25 -10.95
C PHE A 102 1.75 -3.80 -11.83
N ASP A 103 2.08 -5.08 -11.72
CA ASP A 103 3.14 -5.67 -12.54
C ASP A 103 2.77 -5.71 -14.03
N HIS A 104 1.49 -5.93 -14.36
CA HIS A 104 1.03 -6.05 -15.74
C HIS A 104 0.67 -4.71 -16.41
N TYR A 105 -0.07 -3.84 -15.71
CA TYR A 105 -0.61 -2.60 -16.28
C TYR A 105 0.22 -1.35 -15.95
N PHE A 106 0.91 -1.35 -14.80
CA PHE A 106 1.68 -0.19 -14.32
C PHE A 106 3.04 -0.62 -13.76
N PRO A 107 3.94 -1.18 -14.60
CA PRO A 107 5.19 -1.78 -14.14
C PRO A 107 6.05 -0.82 -13.33
N VAL A 108 5.95 0.49 -13.58
CA VAL A 108 6.62 1.56 -12.80
C VAL A 108 6.27 1.56 -11.30
N LEU A 109 5.12 0.97 -10.91
CA LEU A 109 4.67 0.75 -9.53
C LEU A 109 4.80 -0.73 -9.09
N GLY A 110 5.18 -1.61 -10.02
CA GLY A 110 5.29 -3.05 -9.86
C GLY A 110 6.43 -3.50 -8.95
N SER A 111 6.48 -4.80 -8.65
CA SER A 111 7.45 -5.45 -7.74
C SER A 111 8.91 -5.15 -8.06
N ASP A 112 9.19 -4.91 -9.33
CA ASP A 112 10.54 -4.83 -9.86
C ASP A 112 11.10 -3.40 -9.87
N PHE A 113 10.22 -2.39 -9.75
CA PHE A 113 10.62 -1.00 -9.69
C PHE A 113 10.77 -0.50 -8.24
N GLY A 114 11.82 0.29 -8.01
CA GLY A 114 12.15 0.84 -6.70
C GLY A 114 11.14 1.90 -6.21
N VAL A 115 11.18 2.20 -4.90
CA VAL A 115 10.31 3.20 -4.23
C VAL A 115 10.50 4.64 -4.74
N GLY A 116 11.53 4.89 -5.57
CA GLY A 116 11.82 6.21 -6.11
C GLY A 116 10.77 6.72 -7.09
N ALA A 117 10.21 5.84 -7.94
CA ALA A 117 9.15 6.23 -8.86
C ALA A 117 7.85 6.59 -8.11
N LEU A 118 7.55 5.84 -7.05
CA LEU A 118 6.43 6.13 -6.16
C LEU A 118 6.63 7.49 -5.45
N GLY A 119 7.84 7.77 -4.95
CA GLY A 119 8.19 9.07 -4.39
C GLY A 119 8.06 10.23 -5.39
N LEU A 120 8.41 10.00 -6.65
CA LEU A 120 8.27 10.99 -7.72
C LEU A 120 6.79 11.32 -7.97
N MET A 121 5.91 10.32 -8.03
CA MET A 121 4.47 10.56 -8.17
C MET A 121 3.89 11.32 -6.97
N GLN A 122 4.33 11.01 -5.75
CA GLN A 122 3.93 11.75 -4.54
C GLN A 122 4.40 13.19 -4.55
N CYS A 123 5.63 13.42 -5.01
CA CYS A 123 6.22 14.75 -5.15
C CYS A 123 5.45 15.59 -6.18
N LEU A 124 5.12 15.01 -7.34
CA LEU A 124 4.33 15.67 -8.38
C LEU A 124 2.91 16.03 -7.90
N ILE A 125 2.26 15.13 -7.15
CA ILE A 125 0.95 15.41 -6.56
C ILE A 125 1.04 16.51 -5.49
N GLY A 126 2.07 16.47 -4.63
CA GLY A 126 2.30 17.52 -3.65
C GLY A 126 2.49 18.88 -4.33
N ALA A 127 3.31 18.93 -5.39
CA ALA A 127 3.56 20.14 -6.17
C ALA A 127 2.31 20.65 -6.91
N SER A 128 1.48 19.76 -7.47
CA SER A 128 0.26 20.16 -8.17
C SER A 128 -0.76 20.77 -7.21
N VAL A 129 -0.92 20.22 -6.01
CA VAL A 129 -1.79 20.80 -4.97
C VAL A 129 -1.24 22.14 -4.49
N LEU A 130 0.08 22.28 -4.38
CA LEU A 130 0.74 23.53 -3.96
C LEU A 130 0.66 24.65 -5.01
N SER A 131 0.52 24.29 -6.29
CA SER A 131 0.40 25.25 -7.39
C SER A 131 -0.96 25.95 -7.42
N HIS A 132 -1.93 25.48 -6.64
CA HIS A 132 -3.24 26.09 -6.52
C HIS A 132 -3.38 26.80 -5.17
N PHE A 133 -4.11 27.93 -5.14
CA PHE A 133 -4.40 28.60 -3.90
C PHE A 133 -5.36 27.74 -3.07
N VAL A 134 -4.86 27.17 -1.99
CA VAL A 134 -5.63 26.26 -1.12
C VAL A 134 -5.59 26.72 0.33
N LYS A 135 -6.58 26.29 1.11
CA LYS A 135 -6.66 26.56 2.55
C LYS A 135 -5.48 25.92 3.30
N VAL A 136 -5.30 26.33 4.57
CA VAL A 136 -4.17 25.93 5.42
C VAL A 136 -4.04 24.41 5.59
N PHE A 137 -5.16 23.69 5.76
CA PHE A 137 -5.13 22.24 5.96
C PHE A 137 -4.60 21.47 4.71
N PRO A 138 -5.17 21.68 3.51
CA PRO A 138 -4.60 21.14 2.27
C PRO A 138 -3.14 21.54 2.05
N LEU A 139 -2.77 22.79 2.35
CA LEU A 139 -1.41 23.30 2.21
C LEU A 139 -0.41 22.49 3.05
N VAL A 140 -0.71 22.27 4.34
CA VAL A 140 0.16 21.50 5.24
C VAL A 140 0.26 20.04 4.79
N SER A 141 -0.86 19.44 4.37
CA SER A 141 -0.86 18.05 3.87
C SER A 141 -0.04 17.90 2.59
N ALA A 142 -0.08 18.88 1.68
CA ALA A 142 0.67 18.88 0.43
C ALA A 142 2.18 19.05 0.66
N PHE A 143 2.58 19.96 1.56
CA PHE A 143 3.98 20.08 1.98
C PHE A 143 4.51 18.79 2.61
N PHE A 144 3.71 18.16 3.49
CA PHE A 144 4.08 16.90 4.11
C PHE A 144 4.26 15.78 3.08
N LEU A 145 3.31 15.63 2.14
CA LEU A 145 3.42 14.66 1.04
C LEU A 145 4.63 14.95 0.15
N PHE A 146 4.91 16.21 -0.16
CA PHE A 146 6.06 16.61 -0.96
C PHE A 146 7.39 16.23 -0.29
N SER A 147 7.55 16.52 1.01
CA SER A 147 8.74 16.14 1.77
C SER A 147 8.93 14.61 1.84
N ILE A 148 7.85 13.86 2.06
CA ILE A 148 7.90 12.38 2.06
C ILE A 148 8.21 11.84 0.66
N GLY A 149 7.66 12.46 -0.39
CA GLY A 149 7.97 12.14 -1.79
C GLY A 149 9.45 12.30 -2.10
N CYS A 150 10.05 13.43 -1.70
CA CYS A 150 11.51 13.66 -1.81
C CYS A 150 12.32 12.61 -1.05
N LEU A 151 11.89 12.24 0.15
CA LEU A 151 12.55 11.20 0.95
C LEU A 151 12.46 9.83 0.25
N ASN A 152 11.31 9.48 -0.32
CA ASN A 152 11.11 8.26 -1.10
C ASN A 152 11.96 8.24 -2.38
N ILE A 153 12.16 9.38 -3.06
CA ILE A 153 13.08 9.52 -4.19
C ILE A 153 14.52 9.23 -3.75
N LEU A 154 14.98 9.86 -2.67
CA LEU A 154 16.34 9.67 -2.17
C LEU A 154 16.60 8.22 -1.78
N ILE A 155 15.67 7.58 -1.07
CA ILE A 155 15.77 6.15 -0.73
C ILE A 155 15.77 5.30 -2.01
N GLY A 156 14.92 5.62 -2.98
CA GLY A 156 14.87 4.95 -4.27
C GLY A 156 16.16 5.06 -5.07
N LEU A 157 16.85 6.20 -5.02
CA LEU A 157 18.14 6.41 -5.68
C LEU A 157 19.28 5.67 -4.96
N VAL A 158 19.30 5.71 -3.62
CA VAL A 158 20.37 5.10 -2.82
C VAL A 158 20.29 3.56 -2.85
N PHE A 159 19.09 2.99 -2.78
CA PHE A 159 18.92 1.53 -2.66
C PHE A 159 18.41 0.85 -3.94
N ARG A 160 18.00 1.60 -4.96
CA ARG A 160 17.61 1.14 -6.31
C ARG A 160 16.72 -0.13 -6.28
N GLU A 161 17.03 -1.15 -7.08
CA GLU A 161 16.27 -2.41 -7.19
C GLU A 161 16.33 -3.28 -5.92
N ARG A 162 17.24 -3.02 -4.97
CA ARG A 162 17.44 -3.90 -3.79
C ARG A 162 16.43 -3.67 -2.67
N VAL A 163 15.55 -2.66 -2.75
CA VAL A 163 14.61 -2.32 -1.65
C VAL A 163 13.44 -3.28 -1.55
N LYS A 164 12.80 -3.69 -2.66
CA LYS A 164 11.58 -4.50 -2.57
C LYS A 164 11.86 -5.93 -2.09
N THR A 165 13.00 -6.53 -2.46
CA THR A 165 13.48 -7.80 -1.90
C THR A 165 13.84 -7.72 -0.40
N THR A 166 14.21 -6.52 0.07
CA THR A 166 14.56 -6.27 1.49
C THR A 166 13.33 -5.89 2.33
N ARG A 167 12.23 -5.42 1.70
CA ARG A 167 10.96 -5.07 2.37
C ARG A 167 9.98 -6.24 2.52
N SER A 168 10.21 -7.40 1.91
CA SER A 168 9.29 -8.52 2.03
C SER A 168 9.41 -9.18 3.41
N ILE A 169 8.44 -8.93 4.28
CA ILE A 169 8.16 -9.76 5.46
C ILE A 169 7.96 -11.24 5.05
N LEU A 170 7.57 -11.49 3.79
CA LEU A 170 7.47 -12.82 3.18
C LEU A 170 8.83 -13.53 3.00
N SER A 171 9.92 -12.86 2.59
CA SER A 171 11.22 -13.54 2.48
C SER A 171 11.85 -13.87 3.83
N PHE A 172 11.41 -13.23 4.92
CA PHE A 172 11.76 -13.67 6.26
C PHE A 172 11.03 -14.96 6.63
N ARG A 173 9.80 -15.19 6.13
CA ARG A 173 9.10 -16.47 6.26
C ARG A 173 9.78 -17.54 5.40
N ASP A 174 10.12 -17.23 4.15
CA ASP A 174 10.83 -18.16 3.26
C ASP A 174 12.22 -18.52 3.81
N ARG A 175 12.95 -17.56 4.41
CA ARG A 175 14.21 -17.86 5.11
C ARG A 175 14.01 -18.62 6.40
N VAL A 176 12.88 -18.50 7.10
CA VAL A 176 12.61 -19.32 8.29
C VAL A 176 12.24 -20.75 7.90
N GLU A 177 11.54 -20.94 6.77
CA GLU A 177 11.28 -22.27 6.21
C GLU A 177 12.55 -22.95 5.68
N ASP A 178 13.52 -22.18 5.16
CA ASP A 178 14.81 -22.69 4.65
C ASP A 178 15.87 -22.91 5.76
N VAL A 179 15.67 -22.36 6.96
CA VAL A 179 16.56 -22.54 8.14
C VAL A 179 16.05 -23.65 9.07
N LEU A 180 14.80 -24.06 8.94
CA LEU A 180 14.32 -25.29 9.56
C LEU A 180 14.78 -26.46 8.68
N PRO A 181 15.59 -27.41 9.18
CA PRO A 181 15.89 -28.59 8.41
C PRO A 181 14.55 -29.23 7.97
N PRO A 182 14.40 -29.62 6.69
CA PRO A 182 13.23 -30.37 6.29
C PRO A 182 13.13 -31.52 7.27
N LEU A 183 11.99 -31.65 7.97
CA LEU A 183 11.74 -32.79 8.83
C LEU A 183 11.92 -34.02 7.96
N ASP A 184 13.08 -34.65 8.09
CA ASP A 184 13.36 -35.91 7.43
C ASP A 184 12.28 -36.85 7.95
N ARG A 185 11.37 -37.20 7.04
CA ARG A 185 10.21 -38.05 7.30
C ARG A 185 10.65 -39.51 7.51
N ASN A 186 11.92 -39.75 7.86
CA ASN A 186 12.56 -41.02 8.18
C ASN A 186 13.39 -40.98 9.48
N ILE A 187 13.11 -40.07 10.42
CA ILE A 187 13.64 -40.25 11.78
C ILE A 187 12.82 -41.36 12.45
N GLU A 188 13.32 -42.60 12.32
CA GLU A 188 12.98 -43.70 13.21
C GLU A 188 13.27 -43.27 14.65
N THR A 189 12.26 -42.73 15.32
CA THR A 189 12.37 -42.39 16.73
C THR A 189 12.55 -43.68 17.54
N PRO A 190 13.40 -43.67 18.58
CA PRO A 190 13.60 -44.85 19.45
C PRO A 190 12.31 -45.32 20.15
N ILE A 191 11.25 -44.52 20.11
CA ILE A 191 9.90 -44.87 20.60
C ILE A 191 9.27 -45.99 19.75
N SER A 192 9.53 -46.02 18.43
CA SER A 192 9.05 -47.09 17.53
C SER A 192 9.57 -48.47 17.94
N LYS A 193 10.82 -48.53 18.43
CA LYS A 193 11.48 -49.77 18.85
C LYS A 193 10.82 -50.43 20.07
N TYR A 194 10.17 -49.64 20.94
CA TYR A 194 9.46 -50.16 22.10
C TYR A 194 8.04 -50.63 21.79
N MET A 195 7.40 -50.09 20.74
CA MET A 195 6.08 -50.56 20.29
C MET A 195 6.18 -51.90 19.57
N MET A 196 7.20 -52.08 18.73
CA MET A 196 7.40 -53.31 17.97
C MET A 196 7.81 -54.52 18.84
N ASN A 197 8.43 -54.27 20.01
CA ASN A 197 8.83 -55.36 20.92
C ASN A 197 7.67 -55.86 21.80
N ARG A 198 6.59 -55.07 21.97
CA ARG A 198 5.42 -55.47 22.76
C ARG A 198 4.54 -56.48 22.01
N ASP A 199 4.59 -56.48 20.67
CA ASP A 199 3.83 -57.41 19.84
C ASP A 199 4.52 -58.78 19.68
N VAL A 200 5.82 -58.86 19.98
CA VAL A 200 6.59 -60.12 19.94
C VAL A 200 6.44 -60.94 21.24
N GLU A 201 6.10 -60.30 22.37
CA GLU A 201 5.98 -60.97 23.66
C GLU A 201 4.64 -61.73 23.86
N LYS A 202 3.68 -61.56 22.95
CA LYS A 202 2.48 -62.42 22.89
C LYS A 202 2.79 -63.70 22.11
N GLY A 203 3.26 -64.70 22.86
CA GLY A 203 3.47 -66.07 22.37
C GLY A 203 2.24 -66.70 21.70
N PRO A 204 2.42 -67.82 20.97
CA PRO A 204 1.43 -68.35 20.05
C PRO A 204 0.24 -68.93 20.82
N SER A 205 -0.95 -68.38 20.58
CA SER A 205 -2.21 -68.99 21.01
C SER A 205 -2.43 -70.26 20.19
N ILE A 206 -2.31 -71.39 20.87
CA ILE A 206 -2.65 -72.74 20.42
C ILE A 206 -4.09 -72.71 19.87
N LYS A 207 -4.29 -73.24 18.65
CA LYS A 207 -5.62 -73.58 18.12
C LYS A 207 -5.85 -75.07 18.34
N GLU A 208 -6.87 -75.41 19.13
CA GLU A 208 -7.43 -76.76 19.21
C GLU A 208 -8.08 -77.18 17.87
N PRO A 209 -8.09 -78.49 17.53
CA PRO A 209 -8.75 -78.99 16.34
C PRO A 209 -10.20 -79.41 16.68
N GLU A 210 -11.17 -78.96 15.89
CA GLU A 210 -12.54 -79.51 15.95
C GLU A 210 -12.92 -80.23 14.66
N VAL A 211 -13.68 -81.31 14.87
CA VAL A 211 -13.77 -82.56 14.12
C VAL A 211 -14.76 -82.48 12.96
N ALA A 212 -14.52 -83.32 11.96
CA ALA A 212 -15.38 -83.61 10.81
C ALA A 212 -16.81 -84.04 11.20
N HIS A 213 -17.79 -83.69 10.37
CA HIS A 213 -18.99 -84.52 10.20
C HIS A 213 -19.42 -84.58 8.73
N THR A 214 -19.45 -85.81 8.24
CA THR A 214 -20.10 -86.32 7.03
C THR A 214 -21.62 -86.28 7.17
N SER A 215 -22.32 -85.85 6.12
CA SER A 215 -23.38 -86.59 5.37
C SER A 215 -24.02 -85.67 4.34
#